data_AF-A0A7K3HCQ0-F1
#
_entry.id   AF-A0A7K3HCQ0-F1
#
_cell.length_a   1.000
_cell.length_b   1.000
_cell.length_c   1.000
_cell.angle_alpha   90.00
_cell.angle_beta   90.00
_cell.angle_gamma   90.00
#
_symmetry.space_group_name_H-M   'P 1'
#
loop_
_entity.id
_entity.type
_entity.pdbx_description
1 polymer ?
#
loop_
_entity_poly.entity_id
_entity_poly.type
_entity_poly.pdbx_seq_one_letter_code
_entity_poly.pdbx_strand_id
1 'polypeptide(L)'
;MPPPTDSAASTTATAAPAIRTELRTPDSRPGPAVSAGKPPAPRKSTVRTLLRLWPYVRPVRARLFTAAGVAVIASCLGLLIPLVLKWMVDGPVAARDPGGVWLGGGLLLILGITEAGLFGLRRWLVARPLAGVEAAMRANLYGRLQRLPVAFHDHWPSGQLLSRATTDLQLLRMFLAFPLTFLLVNSVTILVGCAILLSQEWTLGLVLLGPVLPLVVLCSLFEARYSLAARTARDQVGDLTTVVEEGVLGIRVVKGFGRHRSQARAFRELSRKLRGTELYKARLLAGLLAVIMTLPELALGTALVLGTLQVAEGTLSAGTLVAFLSTALALRWPVESIGFLLAMSQDSATATERHFEVVDTPLPRDTALPRDAAATDGATGAAGRGGPAPAPGP
;
A
#
# COMPACT_ATOMS: atom_id res chain seq x y z
N MET A 1 51.28 -4.51 -59.42
CA MET A 1 52.61 -4.44 -60.08
C MET A 1 53.66 -4.31 -58.96
N PRO A 2 54.76 -5.08 -58.94
CA PRO A 2 55.52 -5.35 -57.71
C PRO A 2 56.88 -4.58 -57.67
N PRO A 3 58.02 -5.01 -57.06
CA PRO A 3 58.92 -4.13 -56.29
C PRO A 3 60.31 -4.01 -57.01
N PRO A 4 61.55 -4.10 -56.44
CA PRO A 4 62.10 -4.53 -55.13
C PRO A 4 62.52 -3.29 -54.27
N THR A 5 63.49 -3.20 -53.34
CA THR A 5 64.62 -4.03 -52.84
C THR A 5 64.88 -3.84 -51.34
N ASP A 6 65.49 -4.84 -50.68
CA ASP A 6 66.04 -4.78 -49.32
C ASP A 6 67.32 -3.94 -49.17
N SER A 7 67.66 -3.60 -47.91
CA SER A 7 69.02 -3.81 -47.39
C SER A 7 68.98 -3.94 -45.86
N ALA A 8 69.82 -4.81 -45.29
CA ALA A 8 69.84 -5.13 -43.87
C ALA A 8 71.07 -4.55 -43.16
N ALA A 9 70.90 -4.16 -41.89
CA ALA A 9 71.99 -3.96 -40.95
C ALA A 9 71.54 -4.36 -39.54
N SER A 10 72.15 -5.41 -38.98
CA SER A 10 72.04 -5.76 -37.57
C SER A 10 73.00 -4.91 -36.74
N THR A 11 72.81 -4.85 -35.41
CA THR A 11 73.81 -5.31 -34.40
C THR A 11 73.46 -4.83 -32.98
N THR A 12 73.78 -5.67 -31.98
CA THR A 12 73.79 -5.44 -30.52
C THR A 12 72.52 -4.99 -29.80
N ALA A 13 72.12 -5.78 -28.81
CA ALA A 13 71.30 -5.34 -27.69
C ALA A 13 72.18 -4.78 -26.55
N THR A 14 71.62 -3.87 -25.74
CA THR A 14 72.12 -3.51 -24.41
C THR A 14 70.94 -3.49 -23.45
N ALA A 15 71.00 -4.30 -22.39
CA ALA A 15 69.95 -4.33 -21.36
C ALA A 15 70.25 -3.31 -20.25
N ALA A 16 69.21 -2.65 -19.75
CA ALA A 16 69.24 -1.81 -18.55
C ALA A 16 68.41 -2.47 -17.42
N PRO A 17 68.79 -2.31 -16.14
CA PRO A 17 68.32 -3.19 -15.07
C PRO A 17 66.88 -2.91 -14.60
N ALA A 18 66.20 -3.96 -14.13
CA ALA A 18 64.86 -3.88 -13.58
C ALA A 18 64.85 -3.30 -12.15
N ILE A 19 64.13 -2.19 -11.95
CA ILE A 19 63.81 -1.68 -10.62
C ILE A 19 62.55 -2.40 -10.12
N ARG A 20 62.75 -3.45 -9.31
CA ARG A 20 61.68 -4.23 -8.68
C ARG A 20 61.11 -3.48 -7.46
N THR A 21 60.18 -2.56 -7.69
CA THR A 21 59.40 -1.94 -6.60
C THR A 21 58.44 -2.98 -6.02
N GLU A 22 58.82 -3.61 -4.91
CA GLU A 22 57.96 -4.48 -4.10
C GLU A 22 56.76 -3.69 -3.57
N LEU A 23 55.62 -3.76 -4.30
CA LEU A 23 54.40 -3.05 -3.92
C LEU A 23 53.71 -3.79 -2.76
N ARG A 24 54.15 -3.49 -1.54
CA ARG A 24 53.64 -4.06 -0.29
C ARG A 24 52.12 -3.89 -0.20
N THR A 25 51.38 -4.97 -0.43
CA THR A 25 49.91 -4.99 -0.36
C THR A 25 49.43 -4.60 1.04
N PRO A 26 48.51 -3.62 1.16
CA PRO A 26 47.86 -3.33 2.43
C PRO A 26 47.02 -4.53 2.89
N ASP A 27 47.05 -4.80 4.20
CA ASP A 27 46.24 -5.82 4.88
C ASP A 27 44.75 -5.59 4.60
N SER A 28 44.18 -6.36 3.67
CA SER A 28 42.82 -6.17 3.14
C SER A 28 41.77 -6.76 4.08
N ARG A 29 41.70 -6.22 5.29
CA ARG A 29 40.62 -6.50 6.24
C ARG A 29 39.29 -6.09 5.61
N PRO A 30 38.30 -6.98 5.48
CA PRO A 30 37.00 -6.60 4.94
C PRO A 30 36.36 -5.56 5.86
N GLY A 31 36.03 -4.39 5.29
CA GLY A 31 35.18 -3.42 5.97
C GLY A 31 33.79 -4.01 6.26
N PRO A 32 33.01 -3.41 7.18
CA PRO A 32 31.68 -3.92 7.52
C PRO A 32 30.82 -4.00 6.26
N ALA A 33 30.39 -5.23 5.92
CA ALA A 33 29.66 -5.48 4.68
C ALA A 33 28.36 -4.68 4.67
N VAL A 34 28.23 -3.75 3.70
CA VAL A 34 26.98 -3.04 3.44
C VAL A 34 25.90 -4.10 3.20
N SER A 35 24.84 -4.05 4.01
CA SER A 35 23.85 -5.13 4.12
C SER A 35 23.28 -5.53 2.76
N ALA A 36 23.75 -6.66 2.22
CA ALA A 36 23.26 -7.20 0.96
C ALA A 36 21.75 -7.46 1.10
N GLY A 37 20.96 -6.81 0.23
CA GLY A 37 19.51 -6.73 0.37
C GLY A 37 18.87 -8.10 0.59
N LYS A 38 18.42 -8.34 1.83
CA LYS A 38 17.85 -9.63 2.27
C LYS A 38 16.80 -10.09 1.26
N PRO A 39 16.90 -11.31 0.69
CA PRO A 39 15.99 -11.74 -0.37
C PRO A 39 14.54 -11.65 0.12
N PRO A 40 13.59 -11.26 -0.75
CA PRO A 40 12.22 -10.96 -0.33
C PRO A 40 11.63 -12.19 0.36
N ALA A 41 11.32 -12.05 1.65
CA ALA A 41 10.75 -13.11 2.45
C ALA A 41 9.49 -13.67 1.77
N PRO A 42 9.23 -14.99 1.84
CA PRO A 42 8.08 -15.60 1.20
C PRO A 42 6.81 -14.86 1.63
N ARG A 43 6.03 -14.37 0.64
CA ARG A 43 4.85 -13.51 0.85
C ARG A 43 3.93 -14.15 1.89
N LYS A 44 3.99 -13.67 3.13
CA LYS A 44 3.00 -14.00 4.16
C LYS A 44 1.64 -13.57 3.63
N SER A 45 0.61 -14.40 3.81
CA SER A 45 -0.73 -14.04 3.37
C SER A 45 -1.15 -12.72 4.02
N THR A 46 -1.47 -11.72 3.20
CA THR A 46 -1.94 -10.39 3.61
C THR A 46 -3.04 -10.49 4.66
N VAL A 47 -3.95 -11.47 4.49
CA VAL A 47 -5.04 -11.78 5.42
C VAL A 47 -4.50 -12.29 6.76
N ARG A 48 -3.53 -13.21 6.77
CA ARG A 48 -2.90 -13.71 8.02
C ARG A 48 -2.17 -12.59 8.76
N THR A 49 -1.48 -11.71 8.05
CA THR A 49 -0.81 -10.55 8.63
C THR A 49 -1.83 -9.56 9.24
N LEU A 50 -2.88 -9.19 8.52
CA LEU A 50 -3.93 -8.29 9.03
C LEU A 50 -4.75 -8.90 10.18
N LEU A 51 -4.94 -10.23 10.19
CA LEU A 51 -5.57 -10.95 11.30
C LEU A 51 -4.81 -10.80 12.63
N ARG A 52 -3.52 -10.45 12.62
CA ARG A 52 -2.77 -10.11 13.84
C ARG A 52 -3.34 -8.89 14.58
N LEU A 53 -4.07 -8.01 13.91
CA LEU A 53 -4.74 -6.86 14.53
C LEU A 53 -5.96 -7.24 15.38
N TRP A 54 -6.47 -8.47 15.25
CA TRP A 54 -7.70 -8.93 15.91
C TRP A 54 -7.77 -8.68 17.42
N PRO A 55 -6.69 -8.81 18.24
CA PRO A 55 -6.75 -8.49 19.66
C PRO A 55 -7.13 -7.03 19.95
N TYR A 56 -6.62 -6.08 19.17
CA TYR A 56 -6.95 -4.66 19.28
C TYR A 56 -8.36 -4.33 18.75
N VAL A 57 -8.85 -5.10 17.77
CA VAL A 57 -10.16 -4.93 17.15
C VAL A 57 -11.28 -5.60 17.97
N ARG A 58 -10.97 -6.68 18.71
CA ARG A 58 -11.91 -7.48 19.50
C ARG A 58 -12.82 -6.67 20.45
N PRO A 59 -12.38 -5.61 21.16
CA PRO A 59 -13.26 -4.79 22.00
C PRO A 59 -14.30 -4.00 21.18
N VAL A 60 -13.95 -3.62 19.96
CA VAL A 60 -14.76 -2.77 19.06
C VAL A 60 -15.60 -3.60 18.08
N ARG A 61 -15.34 -4.91 17.96
CA ARG A 61 -15.95 -5.84 16.97
C ARG A 61 -17.46 -5.65 16.78
N ALA A 62 -18.24 -5.47 17.85
CA ALA A 62 -19.68 -5.29 17.77
C ALA A 62 -20.07 -4.03 16.96
N ARG A 63 -19.38 -2.90 17.19
CA ARG A 63 -19.62 -1.64 16.47
C ARG A 63 -19.13 -1.69 15.01
N LEU A 64 -18.10 -2.48 14.72
CA LEU A 64 -17.64 -2.70 13.35
C LEU A 64 -18.58 -3.63 12.56
N PHE A 65 -19.07 -4.71 13.17
CA PHE A 65 -20.06 -5.59 12.53
C PHE A 65 -21.42 -4.90 12.34
N THR A 66 -21.92 -4.11 13.31
CA THR A 66 -23.14 -3.32 13.08
C THR A 66 -22.93 -2.23 12.03
N ALA A 67 -21.79 -1.53 12.02
CA ALA A 67 -21.49 -0.56 10.96
C ALA A 67 -21.34 -1.21 9.58
N ALA A 68 -20.78 -2.41 9.48
CA ALA A 68 -20.72 -3.17 8.23
C ALA A 68 -22.13 -3.60 7.77
N GLY A 69 -22.97 -4.11 8.68
CA GLY A 69 -24.37 -4.43 8.39
C GLY A 69 -25.17 -3.20 7.92
N VAL A 70 -25.08 -2.09 8.64
CA VAL A 70 -25.68 -0.79 8.25
C VAL A 70 -25.19 -0.34 6.88
N ALA A 71 -23.91 -0.52 6.56
CA ALA A 71 -23.34 -0.16 5.26
C ALA A 71 -23.79 -1.06 4.11
N VAL A 72 -23.95 -2.37 4.36
CA VAL A 72 -24.53 -3.32 3.39
C VAL A 72 -26.00 -2.98 3.15
N ILE A 73 -26.77 -2.75 4.21
CA ILE A 73 -28.18 -2.33 4.12
C ILE A 73 -28.30 -1.03 3.31
N ALA A 74 -27.49 -0.01 3.63
CA ALA A 74 -27.47 1.26 2.88
C ALA A 74 -27.19 1.05 1.39
N SER A 75 -26.17 0.25 1.05
CA SER A 75 -25.83 0.01 -0.35
C SER A 75 -26.86 -0.84 -1.10
N CYS A 76 -27.56 -1.76 -0.41
CA CYS A 76 -28.70 -2.47 -0.99
C CYS A 76 -29.91 -1.55 -1.17
N LEU A 77 -30.07 -0.55 -0.28
CA LEU A 77 -31.09 0.50 -0.41
C LEU A 77 -30.83 1.40 -1.63
N GLY A 78 -29.57 1.77 -1.88
CA GLY A 78 -29.17 2.50 -3.09
C GLY A 78 -29.45 1.73 -4.38
N LEU A 79 -29.37 0.40 -4.36
CA LEU A 79 -29.78 -0.46 -5.49
C LEU A 79 -31.30 -0.51 -5.71
N LEU A 80 -32.12 0.02 -4.80
CA LEU A 80 -33.56 0.21 -5.04
C LEU A 80 -33.86 1.50 -5.84
N ILE A 81 -32.94 2.47 -5.90
CA ILE A 81 -33.12 3.71 -6.68
C ILE A 81 -33.40 3.40 -8.17
N PRO A 82 -32.62 2.54 -8.86
CA PRO A 82 -32.96 2.06 -10.20
C PRO A 82 -34.34 1.40 -10.32
N LEU A 83 -34.77 0.62 -9.33
CA LEU A 83 -36.06 -0.09 -9.38
C LEU A 83 -37.24 0.88 -9.22
N VAL A 84 -37.11 1.90 -8.38
CA VAL A 84 -38.10 2.99 -8.27
C VAL A 84 -38.14 3.81 -9.57
N LEU A 85 -36.98 4.06 -10.20
CA LEU A 85 -36.92 4.70 -11.52
C LEU A 85 -37.63 3.88 -12.61
N LYS A 86 -37.50 2.53 -12.63
CA LYS A 86 -38.31 1.67 -13.51
C LYS A 86 -39.80 1.91 -13.30
N TRP A 87 -40.26 1.83 -12.05
CA TRP A 87 -41.67 1.99 -11.71
C TRP A 87 -42.22 3.37 -12.11
N MET A 88 -41.44 4.44 -11.90
CA MET A 88 -41.81 5.79 -12.34
C MET A 88 -41.95 5.89 -13.87
N VAL A 89 -41.01 5.31 -14.63
CA VAL A 89 -40.99 5.37 -16.10
C VAL A 89 -42.11 4.53 -16.71
N ASP A 90 -42.24 3.26 -16.31
CA ASP A 90 -43.21 2.31 -16.88
C ASP A 90 -44.66 2.61 -16.45
N GLY A 91 -44.87 3.25 -15.30
CA GLY A 91 -46.19 3.60 -14.78
C GLY A 91 -46.53 5.10 -14.96
N PRO A 92 -46.33 5.95 -13.93
CA PRO A 92 -46.80 7.34 -13.94
C PRO A 92 -46.36 8.19 -15.14
N VAL A 93 -45.11 8.06 -15.60
CA VAL A 93 -44.60 8.83 -16.75
C VAL A 93 -45.25 8.38 -18.06
N ALA A 94 -45.36 7.07 -18.29
CA ALA A 94 -46.05 6.51 -19.46
C ALA A 94 -47.54 6.88 -19.47
N ALA A 95 -48.20 6.83 -18.31
CA ALA A 95 -49.61 7.22 -18.12
C ALA A 95 -49.85 8.75 -18.13
N ARG A 96 -48.78 9.56 -18.10
CA ARG A 96 -48.81 11.03 -17.94
C ARG A 96 -49.53 11.51 -16.67
N ASP A 97 -49.52 10.72 -15.60
CA ASP A 97 -50.08 11.10 -14.31
C ASP A 97 -49.04 11.88 -13.46
N PRO A 98 -49.23 13.19 -13.21
CA PRO A 98 -48.34 13.95 -12.35
C PRO A 98 -48.39 13.49 -10.87
N GLY A 99 -49.50 12.90 -10.41
CA GLY A 99 -49.66 12.42 -9.04
C GLY A 99 -48.69 11.29 -8.70
N GLY A 100 -48.67 10.25 -9.53
CA GLY A 100 -47.72 9.15 -9.43
C GLY A 100 -46.26 9.57 -9.60
N VAL A 101 -45.97 10.61 -10.41
CA VAL A 101 -44.62 11.18 -10.53
C VAL A 101 -44.19 11.86 -9.22
N TRP A 102 -45.07 12.63 -8.57
CA TRP A 102 -44.79 13.20 -7.24
C TRP A 102 -44.63 12.13 -6.16
N LEU A 103 -45.43 11.06 -6.19
CA LEU A 103 -45.28 9.91 -5.28
C LEU A 103 -43.93 9.20 -5.48
N GLY A 104 -43.52 8.95 -6.72
CA GLY A 104 -42.21 8.37 -7.04
C GLY A 104 -41.04 9.26 -6.62
N GLY A 105 -41.14 10.58 -6.85
CA GLY A 105 -40.16 11.55 -6.38
C GLY A 105 -40.07 11.62 -4.84
N GLY A 106 -41.21 11.54 -4.16
CA GLY A 106 -41.27 11.44 -2.70
C GLY A 106 -40.64 10.15 -2.16
N LEU A 107 -40.88 9.01 -2.83
CA LEU A 107 -40.25 7.73 -2.48
C LEU A 107 -38.73 7.78 -2.68
N LEU A 108 -38.24 8.33 -3.80
CA LEU A 108 -36.81 8.56 -4.04
C LEU A 108 -36.17 9.49 -2.99
N LEU A 109 -36.88 10.54 -2.59
CA LEU A 109 -36.41 11.46 -1.54
C LEU A 109 -36.30 10.76 -0.17
N ILE A 110 -37.31 9.98 0.23
CA ILE A 110 -37.28 9.17 1.46
C ILE A 110 -36.15 8.14 1.40
N LEU A 111 -35.97 7.49 0.26
CA LEU A 111 -34.93 6.48 0.03
C LEU A 111 -33.52 7.09 0.17
N GLY A 112 -33.27 8.22 -0.49
CA GLY A 112 -32.00 8.95 -0.41
C GLY A 112 -31.70 9.55 0.97
N ILE A 113 -32.71 10.08 1.67
CA ILE A 113 -32.58 10.54 3.06
C ILE A 113 -32.24 9.37 3.99
N THR A 114 -32.87 8.21 3.78
CA THR A 114 -32.61 7.00 4.57
C THR A 114 -31.19 6.47 4.31
N GLU A 115 -30.76 6.40 3.05
CA GLU A 115 -29.39 6.01 2.68
C GLU A 115 -28.35 6.97 3.28
N ALA A 116 -28.54 8.29 3.14
CA ALA A 116 -27.67 9.30 3.74
C ALA A 116 -27.62 9.19 5.28
N GLY A 117 -28.76 8.92 5.92
CA GLY A 117 -28.86 8.66 7.36
C GLY A 117 -28.07 7.41 7.79
N LEU A 118 -28.16 6.32 7.02
CA LEU A 118 -27.40 5.09 7.27
C LEU A 118 -25.90 5.28 7.05
N PHE A 119 -25.48 6.03 6.02
CA PHE A 119 -24.07 6.41 5.83
C PHE A 119 -23.54 7.30 6.97
N GLY A 120 -24.35 8.25 7.46
CA GLY A 120 -24.05 9.07 8.63
C GLY A 120 -23.89 8.23 9.90
N LEU A 121 -24.84 7.34 10.17
CA LEU A 121 -24.83 6.40 11.29
C LEU A 121 -23.61 5.48 11.24
N ARG A 122 -23.31 4.88 10.08
CA ARG A 122 -22.09 4.09 9.84
C ARG A 122 -20.84 4.90 10.21
N ARG A 123 -20.72 6.14 9.71
CA ARG A 123 -19.52 6.97 9.95
C ARG A 123 -19.38 7.34 11.43
N TRP A 124 -20.49 7.62 12.12
CA TRP A 124 -20.52 7.90 13.56
C TRP A 124 -20.14 6.67 14.41
N LEU A 125 -20.69 5.49 14.09
CA LEU A 125 -20.39 4.21 14.75
C LEU A 125 -18.90 3.83 14.66
N VAL A 126 -18.24 4.17 13.54
CA VAL A 126 -16.86 3.77 13.24
C VAL A 126 -15.81 4.80 13.71
N ALA A 127 -16.10 6.10 13.62
CA ALA A 127 -15.09 7.14 13.84
C ALA A 127 -14.53 7.17 15.28
N ARG A 128 -15.39 7.23 16.30
CA ARG A 128 -14.96 7.32 17.70
C ARG A 128 -14.23 6.04 18.18
N PRO A 129 -14.75 4.81 17.96
CA PRO A 129 -14.08 3.61 18.47
C PRO A 129 -12.71 3.34 17.83
N LEU A 130 -12.52 3.65 16.54
CA LEU A 130 -11.24 3.42 15.88
C LEU A 130 -10.15 4.41 16.29
N ALA A 131 -10.50 5.63 16.72
CA ALA A 131 -9.55 6.51 17.41
C ALA A 131 -9.09 5.90 18.75
N GLY A 132 -9.99 5.23 19.49
CA GLY A 132 -9.64 4.47 20.69
C GLY A 132 -8.73 3.27 20.41
N VAL A 133 -8.94 2.56 19.29
CA VAL A 133 -8.05 1.47 18.83
C VAL A 133 -6.65 2.00 18.48
N GLU A 134 -6.57 3.11 17.74
CA GLU A 134 -5.30 3.77 17.42
C GLU A 134 -4.55 4.24 18.68
N ALA A 135 -5.28 4.82 19.65
CA ALA A 135 -4.71 5.21 20.94
C ALA A 135 -4.20 4.00 21.75
N ALA A 136 -4.93 2.88 21.76
CA ALA A 136 -4.49 1.65 22.42
C ALA A 136 -3.25 1.03 21.75
N MET A 137 -3.17 1.05 20.43
CA MET A 137 -1.97 0.63 19.68
C MET A 137 -0.77 1.55 19.97
N ARG A 138 -0.96 2.87 20.05
CA ARG A 138 0.09 3.83 20.45
C ARG A 138 0.57 3.59 21.88
N ALA A 139 -0.35 3.43 22.83
CA ALA A 139 -0.02 3.17 24.23
C ALA A 139 0.73 1.85 24.41
N ASN A 140 0.34 0.78 23.68
CA ASN A 140 1.05 -0.49 23.69
C ASN A 140 2.47 -0.36 23.13
N LEU A 141 2.63 0.24 21.94
CA LEU A 141 3.93 0.44 21.30
C LEU A 141 4.86 1.29 22.18
N TYR A 142 4.36 2.38 22.76
CA TYR A 142 5.12 3.24 23.67
C TYR A 142 5.53 2.49 24.95
N GLY A 143 4.61 1.72 25.54
CA GLY A 143 4.90 0.88 26.71
C GLY A 143 5.85 -0.30 26.43
N ARG A 144 5.99 -0.75 25.18
CA ARG A 144 7.07 -1.67 24.75
C ARG A 144 8.39 -0.93 24.61
N LEU A 145 8.41 0.23 23.95
CA LEU A 145 9.61 1.04 23.78
C LEU A 145 10.21 1.48 25.13
N GLN A 146 9.40 1.77 26.15
CA GLN A 146 9.88 2.06 27.51
C GLN A 146 10.50 0.86 28.26
N ARG A 147 10.31 -0.38 27.78
CA ARG A 147 10.77 -1.62 28.44
C ARG A 147 11.83 -2.37 27.64
N LEU A 148 12.16 -1.91 26.43
CA LEU A 148 13.24 -2.47 25.63
C LEU A 148 14.60 -1.98 26.16
N PRO A 149 15.66 -2.79 26.03
CA PRO A 149 16.98 -2.41 26.54
C PRO A 149 17.56 -1.26 25.70
N VAL A 150 18.46 -0.45 26.27
CA VAL A 150 19.12 0.66 25.55
C VAL A 150 19.73 0.19 24.23
N ALA A 151 20.35 -1.00 24.23
CA ALA A 151 20.89 -1.66 23.04
C ALA A 151 19.89 -1.84 21.87
N PHE A 152 18.58 -1.89 22.12
CA PHE A 152 17.58 -1.83 21.05
C PHE A 152 17.57 -0.45 20.39
N HIS A 153 17.53 0.62 21.18
CA HIS A 153 17.48 1.99 20.68
C HIS A 153 18.75 2.37 19.92
N ASP A 154 19.91 1.86 20.34
CA ASP A 154 21.20 2.05 19.64
C ASP A 154 21.19 1.48 18.21
N HIS A 155 20.39 0.45 17.93
CA HIS A 155 20.26 -0.19 16.61
C HIS A 155 19.09 0.34 15.78
N TRP A 156 18.21 1.19 16.34
CA TRP A 156 16.94 1.59 15.72
C TRP A 156 16.81 3.13 15.61
N PRO A 157 16.98 3.71 14.40
CA PRO A 157 16.91 5.16 14.23
C PRO A 157 15.58 5.75 14.70
N SER A 158 15.63 6.77 15.56
CA SER A 158 14.46 7.36 16.23
C SER A 158 13.35 7.80 15.27
N GLY A 159 13.69 8.25 14.07
CA GLY A 159 12.73 8.60 13.02
C GLY A 159 11.92 7.41 12.49
N GLN A 160 12.50 6.20 12.45
CA GLN A 160 11.75 4.99 12.09
C GLN A 160 10.76 4.61 13.19
N LEU A 161 11.17 4.69 14.46
CA LEU A 161 10.29 4.41 15.60
C LEU A 161 9.14 5.42 15.68
N LEU A 162 9.42 6.70 15.44
CA LEU A 162 8.40 7.74 15.34
C LEU A 162 7.40 7.46 14.21
N SER A 163 7.88 7.16 12.99
CA SER A 163 7.00 6.85 11.85
C SER A 163 6.15 5.59 12.07
N ARG A 164 6.68 4.58 12.78
CA ARG A 164 5.92 3.40 13.22
C ARG A 164 4.83 3.75 14.23
N ALA A 165 5.05 4.76 15.09
CA ALA A 165 4.08 5.23 16.08
C ALA A 165 3.04 6.24 15.52
N THR A 166 3.35 6.93 14.42
CA THR A 166 2.46 7.91 13.79
C THR A 166 1.85 7.38 12.49
N THR A 167 2.66 7.30 11.43
CA THR A 167 2.28 6.96 10.04
C THR A 167 1.68 5.56 9.94
N ASP A 168 2.41 4.52 10.38
CA ASP A 168 1.96 3.13 10.23
C ASP A 168 0.64 2.92 11.00
N LEU A 169 0.51 3.42 12.23
CA LEU A 169 -0.74 3.33 13.01
C LEU A 169 -1.91 4.13 12.40
N GLN A 170 -1.64 5.27 11.74
CA GLN A 170 -2.65 6.01 10.99
C GLN A 170 -3.15 5.20 9.77
N LEU A 171 -2.25 4.48 9.06
CA LEU A 171 -2.64 3.56 7.99
C LEU A 171 -3.51 2.41 8.55
N LEU A 172 -3.14 1.82 9.69
CA LEU A 172 -3.95 0.77 10.34
C LEU A 172 -5.34 1.26 10.76
N ARG A 173 -5.45 2.48 11.32
CA ARG A 173 -6.78 3.07 11.61
C ARG A 173 -7.59 3.28 10.33
N MET A 174 -6.96 3.80 9.28
CA MET A 174 -7.63 4.03 7.99
C MET A 174 -8.11 2.71 7.36
N PHE A 175 -7.29 1.66 7.40
CA PHE A 175 -7.65 0.31 6.96
C PHE A 175 -8.93 -0.21 7.64
N LEU A 176 -8.97 -0.15 8.97
CA LEU A 176 -10.11 -0.59 9.77
C LEU A 176 -11.38 0.24 9.52
N ALA A 177 -11.23 1.51 9.15
CA ALA A 177 -12.35 2.42 8.90
C ALA A 177 -12.94 2.32 7.48
N PHE A 178 -12.07 2.08 6.49
CA PHE A 178 -12.38 2.30 5.07
C PHE A 178 -12.19 1.01 4.24
N PRO A 179 -10.97 0.55 3.86
CA PRO A 179 -10.76 -0.73 3.14
C PRO A 179 -11.52 -1.93 3.70
N LEU A 180 -11.40 -2.23 5.00
CA LEU A 180 -12.00 -3.43 5.59
C LEU A 180 -13.52 -3.48 5.41
N THR A 181 -14.21 -2.36 5.63
CA THR A 181 -15.66 -2.30 5.49
C THR A 181 -16.10 -2.16 4.04
N PHE A 182 -15.41 -1.36 3.22
CA PHE A 182 -15.79 -1.18 1.81
C PHE A 182 -15.52 -2.42 0.96
N LEU A 183 -14.47 -3.22 1.23
CA LEU A 183 -14.29 -4.50 0.53
C LEU A 183 -15.47 -5.45 0.77
N LEU A 184 -15.97 -5.54 2.01
CA LEU A 184 -17.15 -6.35 2.34
C LEU A 184 -18.41 -5.79 1.68
N VAL A 185 -18.67 -4.48 1.82
CA VAL A 185 -19.85 -3.82 1.24
C VAL A 185 -19.86 -4.00 -0.28
N ASN A 186 -18.80 -3.58 -0.98
CA ASN A 186 -18.72 -3.65 -2.43
C ASN A 186 -18.86 -5.08 -2.96
N SER A 187 -18.30 -6.08 -2.26
CA SER A 187 -18.47 -7.49 -2.65
C SER A 187 -19.95 -7.91 -2.63
N VAL A 188 -20.72 -7.46 -1.62
CA VAL A 188 -22.17 -7.71 -1.57
C VAL A 188 -22.91 -6.85 -2.59
N THR A 189 -22.58 -5.57 -2.74
CA THR A 189 -23.20 -4.66 -3.73
C THR A 189 -23.05 -5.18 -5.16
N ILE A 190 -21.87 -5.71 -5.52
CA ILE A 190 -21.61 -6.30 -6.84
C ILE A 190 -22.40 -7.60 -7.00
N LEU A 191 -22.39 -8.49 -6.00
CA LEU A 191 -23.14 -9.75 -6.06
C LEU A 191 -24.66 -9.51 -6.23
N VAL A 192 -25.23 -8.61 -5.42
CA VAL A 192 -26.66 -8.24 -5.48
C VAL A 192 -26.97 -7.49 -6.77
N GLY A 193 -26.12 -6.54 -7.19
CA GLY A 193 -26.32 -5.78 -8.43
C GLY A 193 -26.20 -6.62 -9.69
N CYS A 194 -25.26 -7.58 -9.75
CA CYS A 194 -25.20 -8.54 -10.85
C CYS A 194 -26.43 -9.44 -10.88
N ALA A 195 -26.97 -9.86 -9.72
CA ALA A 195 -28.23 -10.59 -9.66
C ALA A 195 -29.43 -9.74 -10.14
N ILE A 196 -29.47 -8.44 -9.81
CA ILE A 196 -30.49 -7.50 -10.31
C ILE A 196 -30.37 -7.33 -11.83
N LEU A 197 -29.17 -7.10 -12.37
CA LEU A 197 -28.94 -6.95 -13.81
C LEU A 197 -29.36 -8.21 -14.59
N LEU A 198 -28.95 -9.40 -14.13
CA LEU A 198 -29.26 -10.68 -14.79
C LEU A 198 -30.73 -11.10 -14.64
N SER A 199 -31.46 -10.62 -13.62
CA SER A 199 -32.90 -10.85 -13.46
C SER A 199 -33.79 -9.79 -14.11
N GLN A 200 -33.23 -8.64 -14.49
CA GLN A 200 -33.88 -7.65 -15.36
C GLN A 200 -33.75 -8.03 -16.83
N GLU A 201 -32.53 -8.20 -17.32
CA GLU A 201 -32.26 -8.66 -18.69
C GLU A 201 -30.95 -9.45 -18.76
N TRP A 202 -31.06 -10.77 -18.94
CA TRP A 202 -29.90 -11.65 -19.03
C TRP A 202 -29.08 -11.37 -20.31
N THR A 203 -29.74 -10.93 -21.40
CA THR A 203 -29.09 -10.63 -22.68
C THR A 203 -28.14 -9.44 -22.56
N LEU A 204 -28.66 -8.30 -22.09
CA LEU A 204 -27.89 -7.08 -21.82
C LEU A 204 -26.88 -7.31 -20.68
N GLY A 205 -27.23 -8.12 -19.67
CA GLY A 205 -26.33 -8.53 -18.59
C GLY A 205 -25.08 -9.25 -19.09
N LEU A 206 -25.21 -10.16 -20.07
CA LEU A 206 -24.07 -10.82 -20.70
C LEU A 206 -23.23 -9.87 -21.56
N VAL A 207 -23.84 -8.89 -22.23
CA VAL A 207 -23.10 -7.83 -22.97
C VAL A 207 -22.26 -6.98 -22.01
N LEU A 208 -22.76 -6.71 -20.80
CA LEU A 208 -22.04 -5.95 -19.78
C LEU A 208 -20.95 -6.77 -19.06
N LEU A 209 -21.18 -8.08 -18.86
CA LEU A 209 -20.26 -8.98 -18.16
C LEU A 209 -19.18 -9.60 -19.05
N GLY A 210 -19.46 -9.85 -20.34
CA GLY A 210 -18.51 -10.43 -21.29
C GLY A 210 -17.14 -9.73 -21.33
N PRO A 211 -17.09 -8.37 -21.32
CA PRO A 211 -15.83 -7.62 -21.28
C PRO A 211 -15.02 -7.76 -19.98
N VAL A 212 -15.60 -8.25 -18.88
CA VAL A 212 -14.88 -8.43 -17.60
C VAL A 212 -13.79 -9.50 -17.71
N LEU A 213 -14.05 -10.60 -18.43
CA LEU A 213 -13.11 -11.71 -18.59
C LEU A 213 -11.80 -11.29 -19.31
N PRO A 214 -11.82 -10.68 -20.51
CA PRO A 214 -10.60 -10.19 -21.15
C PRO A 214 -9.92 -9.07 -20.35
N LEU A 215 -10.67 -8.27 -19.59
CA LEU A 215 -10.09 -7.25 -18.71
C LEU A 215 -9.24 -7.88 -17.59
N VAL A 216 -9.74 -8.94 -16.94
CA VAL A 216 -8.98 -9.70 -15.91
C VAL A 216 -7.71 -10.31 -16.51
N VAL A 217 -7.80 -10.92 -17.70
CA VAL A 217 -6.63 -11.46 -18.41
C VAL A 217 -5.62 -10.36 -18.73
N LEU A 218 -6.06 -9.23 -19.28
CA LEU A 218 -5.19 -8.09 -19.62
C LEU A 218 -4.51 -7.50 -18.38
N CYS A 219 -5.22 -7.37 -17.26
CA CYS A 219 -4.67 -6.92 -15.99
C CYS A 219 -3.53 -7.85 -15.49
N SER A 220 -3.70 -9.17 -15.59
CA SER A 220 -2.64 -10.13 -15.21
C SER A 220 -1.39 -10.04 -16.10
N LEU A 221 -1.58 -9.88 -17.41
CA LEU A 221 -0.49 -9.69 -18.39
C LEU A 221 0.22 -8.34 -18.19
N PHE A 222 -0.52 -7.31 -17.81
CA PHE A 222 0.03 -6.02 -17.38
C PHE A 222 0.85 -6.16 -16.09
N GLU A 223 0.35 -6.80 -15.04
CA GLU A 223 1.06 -6.90 -13.75
C GLU A 223 2.45 -7.55 -13.93
N ALA A 224 2.52 -8.64 -14.70
CA ALA A 224 3.79 -9.28 -15.03
C ALA A 224 4.78 -8.31 -15.71
N ARG A 225 4.36 -7.62 -16.78
CA ARG A 225 5.22 -6.69 -17.54
C ARG A 225 5.60 -5.45 -16.73
N TYR A 226 4.64 -4.87 -16.02
CA TYR A 226 4.84 -3.68 -15.21
C TYR A 226 5.72 -3.96 -13.99
N SER A 227 5.56 -5.11 -13.31
CA SER A 227 6.37 -5.46 -12.15
C SER A 227 7.85 -5.68 -12.51
N LEU A 228 8.14 -6.21 -13.70
CA LEU A 228 9.50 -6.31 -14.25
C LEU A 228 10.08 -4.91 -14.53
N ALA A 229 9.38 -4.09 -15.32
CA ALA A 229 9.82 -2.72 -15.64
C ALA A 229 10.01 -1.85 -14.39
N ALA A 230 9.14 -2.01 -13.38
CA ALA A 230 9.21 -1.32 -12.10
C ALA A 230 10.29 -1.89 -11.16
N ARG A 231 10.88 -3.06 -11.41
CA ARG A 231 12.13 -3.50 -10.78
C ARG A 231 13.30 -2.82 -11.47
N THR A 232 13.44 -3.03 -12.77
CA THR A 232 14.52 -2.47 -13.60
C THR A 232 14.67 -0.94 -13.46
N ALA A 233 13.59 -0.19 -13.28
CA ALA A 233 13.66 1.24 -13.00
C ALA A 233 14.19 1.58 -11.59
N ARG A 234 13.86 0.81 -10.56
CA ARG A 234 14.43 0.97 -9.21
C ARG A 234 15.92 0.63 -9.19
N ASP A 235 16.31 -0.43 -9.88
CA ASP A 235 17.71 -0.83 -10.01
C ASP A 235 18.53 0.31 -10.68
N GLN A 236 17.99 0.91 -11.74
CA GLN A 236 18.58 2.07 -12.43
C GLN A 236 18.59 3.37 -11.61
N VAL A 237 17.63 3.55 -10.68
CA VAL A 237 17.69 4.64 -9.67
C VAL A 237 18.80 4.37 -8.66
N GLY A 238 19.03 3.11 -8.29
CA GLY A 238 20.18 2.69 -7.48
C GLY A 238 21.49 3.05 -8.17
N ASP A 239 21.72 2.55 -9.39
CA ASP A 239 22.91 2.85 -10.21
C ASP A 239 23.20 4.37 -10.27
N LEU A 240 22.16 5.17 -10.52
CA LEU A 240 22.25 6.62 -10.64
C LEU A 240 22.59 7.29 -9.30
N THR A 241 22.05 6.78 -8.19
CA THR A 241 22.31 7.29 -6.83
C THR A 241 23.75 7.01 -6.43
N THR A 242 24.26 5.79 -6.64
CA THR A 242 25.65 5.42 -6.36
C THR A 242 26.64 6.31 -7.11
N VAL A 243 26.42 6.60 -8.39
CA VAL A 243 27.29 7.52 -9.16
C VAL A 243 27.27 8.95 -8.61
N VAL A 244 26.16 9.40 -8.00
CA VAL A 244 26.09 10.70 -7.31
C VAL A 244 26.82 10.66 -5.98
N GLU A 245 26.61 9.62 -5.17
CA GLU A 245 27.26 9.45 -3.86
C GLU A 245 28.79 9.33 -4.00
N GLU A 246 29.28 8.45 -4.87
CA GLU A 246 30.70 8.33 -5.21
C GLU A 246 31.27 9.64 -5.78
N GLY A 247 30.50 10.35 -6.62
CA GLY A 247 30.89 11.63 -7.21
C GLY A 247 31.04 12.75 -6.18
N VAL A 248 30.20 12.76 -5.13
CA VAL A 248 30.23 13.73 -4.03
C VAL A 248 31.35 13.38 -3.04
N LEU A 249 31.42 12.12 -2.57
CA LEU A 249 32.48 11.66 -1.65
C LEU A 249 33.86 11.78 -2.31
N GLY A 250 33.96 11.42 -3.58
CA GLY A 250 35.18 11.48 -4.40
C GLY A 250 35.47 12.83 -5.04
N ILE A 251 34.76 13.92 -4.70
CA ILE A 251 34.81 15.19 -5.46
C ILE A 251 36.23 15.78 -5.60
N ARG A 252 37.10 15.59 -4.60
CA ARG A 252 38.53 16.00 -4.67
C ARG A 252 39.30 15.21 -5.74
N VAL A 253 39.05 13.90 -5.86
CA VAL A 253 39.64 13.02 -6.87
C VAL A 253 39.11 13.37 -8.27
N VAL A 254 37.80 13.59 -8.39
CA VAL A 254 37.15 13.95 -9.67
C VAL A 254 37.67 15.29 -10.21
N LYS A 255 37.91 16.27 -9.33
CA LYS A 255 38.57 17.54 -9.70
C LYS A 255 40.06 17.35 -10.00
N GLY A 256 40.82 16.68 -9.13
CA GLY A 256 42.27 16.49 -9.28
C GLY A 256 42.69 15.81 -10.58
N PHE A 257 41.92 14.81 -11.05
CA PHE A 257 42.18 14.14 -12.34
C PHE A 257 41.38 14.71 -13.53
N GLY A 258 40.71 15.87 -13.37
CA GLY A 258 39.90 16.52 -14.41
C GLY A 258 38.73 15.66 -14.93
N ARG A 259 38.33 14.61 -14.21
CA ARG A 259 37.38 13.56 -14.68
C ARG A 259 35.93 14.04 -14.73
N HIS A 260 35.62 15.28 -14.34
CA HIS A 260 34.26 15.82 -14.25
C HIS A 260 33.41 15.62 -15.52
N ARG A 261 33.99 15.80 -16.72
CA ARG A 261 33.29 15.54 -18.00
C ARG A 261 32.93 14.07 -18.19
N SER A 262 33.68 13.14 -17.59
CA SER A 262 33.40 11.71 -17.66
C SER A 262 32.26 11.31 -16.73
N GLN A 263 32.28 11.77 -15.46
CA GLN A 263 31.15 11.54 -14.54
C GLN A 263 29.85 12.15 -15.07
N ALA A 264 29.92 13.37 -15.61
CA ALA A 264 28.78 14.00 -16.27
C ALA A 264 28.30 13.27 -17.55
N ARG A 265 29.09 12.37 -18.15
CA ARG A 265 28.62 11.47 -19.24
C ARG A 265 27.93 10.23 -18.67
N ALA A 266 28.55 9.55 -17.70
CA ALA A 266 27.98 8.38 -17.04
C ALA A 266 26.59 8.68 -16.43
N PHE A 267 26.47 9.77 -15.68
CA PHE A 267 25.19 10.23 -15.14
C PHE A 267 24.13 10.48 -16.22
N ARG A 268 24.50 11.10 -17.35
CA ARG A 268 23.62 11.34 -18.51
C ARG A 268 23.26 10.06 -19.26
N GLU A 269 24.02 8.98 -19.12
CA GLU A 269 23.74 7.68 -19.72
C GLU A 269 22.77 6.87 -18.88
N LEU A 270 23.04 6.72 -17.58
CA LEU A 270 22.13 6.14 -16.62
C LEU A 270 20.78 6.89 -16.60
N SER A 271 20.80 8.22 -16.60
CA SER A 271 19.57 9.04 -16.67
C SER A 271 18.78 8.83 -17.97
N ARG A 272 19.44 8.62 -19.12
CA ARG A 272 18.76 8.30 -20.39
C ARG A 272 18.13 6.91 -20.36
N LYS A 273 18.83 5.92 -19.79
CA LYS A 273 18.37 4.54 -19.59
C LYS A 273 17.13 4.51 -18.67
N LEU A 274 17.23 5.17 -17.51
CA LEU A 274 16.13 5.34 -16.56
C LEU A 274 14.91 6.02 -17.20
N ARG A 275 15.11 7.13 -17.92
CA ARG A 275 14.01 7.80 -18.66
C ARG A 275 13.35 6.87 -19.68
N GLY A 276 14.11 6.00 -20.33
CA GLY A 276 13.57 4.97 -21.23
C GLY A 276 12.65 3.99 -20.50
N THR A 277 13.10 3.44 -19.37
CA THR A 277 12.32 2.51 -18.54
C THR A 277 11.08 3.16 -17.93
N GLU A 278 11.18 4.40 -17.46
CA GLU A 278 10.03 5.15 -16.93
C GLU A 278 9.02 5.53 -18.00
N LEU A 279 9.44 5.93 -19.20
CA LEU A 279 8.53 6.13 -20.34
C LEU A 279 7.87 4.83 -20.80
N TYR A 280 8.53 3.68 -20.65
CA TYR A 280 7.91 2.36 -20.89
C TYR A 280 6.85 2.03 -19.82
N LYS A 281 7.16 2.22 -18.53
CA LYS A 281 6.18 2.09 -17.43
C LYS A 281 4.96 3.00 -17.62
N ALA A 282 5.19 4.26 -18.01
CA ALA A 282 4.12 5.23 -18.27
C ALA A 282 3.24 4.81 -19.46
N ARG A 283 3.81 4.30 -20.54
CA ARG A 283 3.05 3.75 -21.69
C ARG A 283 2.23 2.53 -21.31
N LEU A 284 2.78 1.61 -20.50
CA LEU A 284 2.02 0.47 -19.98
C LEU A 284 0.83 0.94 -19.14
N LEU A 285 1.04 1.89 -18.21
CA LEU A 285 -0.02 2.45 -17.36
C LEU A 285 -1.09 3.18 -18.19
N ALA A 286 -0.69 4.00 -19.15
CA ALA A 286 -1.62 4.70 -20.04
C ALA A 286 -2.46 3.73 -20.87
N GLY A 287 -1.85 2.65 -21.40
CA GLY A 287 -2.57 1.60 -22.11
C GLY A 287 -3.56 0.84 -21.22
N LEU A 288 -3.18 0.51 -19.98
CA LEU A 288 -4.08 -0.14 -19.02
C LEU A 288 -5.25 0.78 -18.66
N LEU A 289 -4.99 2.03 -18.31
CA LEU A 289 -6.02 3.00 -17.93
C LEU A 289 -6.97 3.29 -19.10
N ALA A 290 -6.46 3.41 -20.33
CA ALA A 290 -7.28 3.56 -21.51
C ALA A 290 -8.26 2.40 -21.68
N VAL A 291 -7.81 1.14 -21.53
CA VAL A 291 -8.71 -0.02 -21.63
C VAL A 291 -9.67 -0.09 -20.42
N ILE A 292 -9.19 0.07 -19.18
CA ILE A 292 -10.04 0.03 -17.98
C ILE A 292 -11.18 1.06 -18.02
N MET A 293 -10.96 2.24 -18.61
CA MET A 293 -12.00 3.27 -18.72
C MET A 293 -12.90 3.06 -19.96
N THR A 294 -12.32 2.87 -21.15
CA THR A 294 -13.12 2.82 -22.39
C THR A 294 -13.94 1.54 -22.55
N LEU A 295 -13.44 0.40 -22.07
CA LEU A 295 -14.10 -0.90 -22.28
C LEU A 295 -15.44 -1.04 -21.53
N PRO A 296 -15.58 -0.59 -20.26
CA PRO A 296 -16.89 -0.48 -19.60
C PRO A 296 -17.83 0.57 -20.24
N GLU A 297 -17.30 1.70 -20.72
CA GLU A 297 -18.11 2.72 -21.41
C GLU A 297 -18.66 2.21 -22.74
N LEU A 298 -17.85 1.50 -23.53
CA LEU A 298 -18.28 0.82 -24.76
C LEU A 298 -19.31 -0.28 -24.50
N ALA A 299 -19.14 -1.04 -23.41
CA ALA A 299 -20.11 -2.06 -22.99
C ALA A 299 -21.46 -1.43 -22.61
N LEU A 300 -21.44 -0.35 -21.83
CA LEU A 300 -22.65 0.40 -21.43
C LEU A 300 -23.33 1.05 -22.64
N GLY A 301 -22.55 1.62 -23.57
CA GLY A 301 -23.06 2.20 -24.82
C GLY A 301 -23.68 1.15 -25.74
N THR A 302 -23.09 -0.05 -25.81
CA THR A 302 -23.62 -1.17 -26.61
C THR A 302 -24.90 -1.72 -25.97
N ALA A 303 -24.94 -1.85 -24.63
CA ALA A 303 -26.15 -2.23 -23.90
C ALA A 303 -27.27 -1.19 -24.05
N LEU A 304 -26.95 0.11 -24.11
CA LEU A 304 -27.91 1.17 -24.43
C LEU A 304 -28.47 0.99 -25.85
N VAL A 305 -27.61 0.84 -26.87
CA VAL A 305 -28.07 0.67 -28.27
C VAL A 305 -28.95 -0.58 -28.43
N LEU A 306 -28.48 -1.74 -27.98
CA LEU A 306 -29.24 -2.99 -28.05
C LEU A 306 -30.56 -2.91 -27.26
N GLY A 307 -30.52 -2.32 -26.07
CA GLY A 307 -31.71 -2.09 -25.26
C GLY A 307 -32.71 -1.14 -25.93
N THR A 308 -32.26 -0.07 -26.60
CA THR A 308 -33.19 0.82 -27.34
C THR A 308 -33.85 0.13 -28.52
N LEU A 309 -33.17 -0.83 -29.17
CA LEU A 309 -33.77 -1.66 -30.22
C LEU A 309 -34.83 -2.62 -29.62
N GLN A 310 -34.51 -3.30 -28.53
CA GLN A 310 -35.47 -4.16 -27.80
C GLN A 310 -36.73 -3.38 -27.33
N VAL A 311 -36.56 -2.13 -26.89
CA VAL A 311 -37.69 -1.24 -26.53
C VAL A 311 -38.50 -0.85 -27.77
N ALA A 312 -37.86 -0.58 -28.92
CA ALA A 312 -38.56 -0.28 -30.17
C ALA A 312 -39.30 -1.51 -30.76
N GLU A 313 -38.77 -2.71 -30.55
CA GLU A 313 -39.41 -4.00 -30.89
C GLU A 313 -40.52 -4.40 -29.90
N GLY A 314 -40.66 -3.69 -28.78
CA GLY A 314 -41.64 -3.98 -27.73
C GLY A 314 -41.30 -5.21 -26.87
N THR A 315 -40.09 -5.76 -26.99
CA THR A 315 -39.62 -6.91 -26.18
C THR A 315 -39.14 -6.47 -24.78
N LEU A 316 -38.75 -5.21 -24.62
CA LEU A 316 -38.28 -4.62 -23.36
C LEU A 316 -39.08 -3.35 -22.99
N SER A 317 -39.35 -3.11 -21.71
CA SER A 317 -39.95 -1.84 -21.27
C SER A 317 -38.90 -0.74 -21.10
N ALA A 318 -39.27 0.51 -21.41
CA ALA A 318 -38.37 1.66 -21.28
C ALA A 318 -37.85 1.85 -19.84
N GLY A 319 -38.68 1.59 -18.83
CA GLY A 319 -38.28 1.61 -17.42
C GLY A 319 -37.32 0.49 -17.06
N THR A 320 -37.42 -0.69 -17.68
CA THR A 320 -36.42 -1.76 -17.50
C THR A 320 -35.07 -1.35 -18.06
N LEU A 321 -35.02 -0.73 -19.25
CA LEU A 321 -33.77 -0.22 -19.80
C LEU A 321 -33.16 0.88 -18.91
N VAL A 322 -33.97 1.82 -18.44
CA VAL A 322 -33.52 2.89 -17.52
C VAL A 322 -32.96 2.29 -16.21
N ALA A 323 -33.63 1.31 -15.62
CA ALA A 323 -33.14 0.64 -14.41
C ALA A 323 -31.90 -0.20 -14.64
N PHE A 324 -31.80 -0.90 -15.77
CA PHE A 324 -30.62 -1.70 -16.12
C PHE A 324 -29.38 -0.79 -16.22
N LEU A 325 -29.48 0.28 -17.01
CA LEU A 325 -28.38 1.24 -17.20
C LEU A 325 -28.03 1.99 -15.90
N SER A 326 -29.05 2.35 -15.10
CA SER A 326 -28.83 3.00 -13.78
C SER A 326 -28.16 2.06 -12.78
N THR A 327 -28.52 0.77 -12.78
CA THR A 327 -27.90 -0.27 -11.94
C THR A 327 -26.45 -0.53 -12.36
N ALA A 328 -26.20 -0.62 -13.68
CA ALA A 328 -24.87 -0.77 -14.24
C ALA A 328 -23.95 0.42 -13.87
N LEU A 329 -24.45 1.65 -13.97
CA LEU A 329 -23.72 2.86 -13.60
C LEU A 329 -23.46 2.93 -12.08
N ALA A 330 -24.42 2.52 -11.24
CA ALA A 330 -24.26 2.43 -9.79
C ALA A 330 -23.20 1.38 -9.37
N LEU A 331 -23.09 0.27 -10.11
CA LEU A 331 -22.09 -0.78 -9.85
C LEU A 331 -20.66 -0.39 -10.24
N ARG A 332 -20.48 0.62 -11.09
CA ARG A 332 -19.16 1.03 -11.57
C ARG A 332 -18.21 1.44 -10.44
N TRP A 333 -18.63 2.27 -9.49
CA TRP A 333 -17.77 2.68 -8.38
C TRP A 333 -17.40 1.53 -7.42
N PRO A 334 -18.32 0.64 -6.98
CA PRO A 334 -17.98 -0.59 -6.26
C PRO A 334 -16.92 -1.45 -6.96
N VAL A 335 -17.00 -1.61 -8.29
CA VAL A 335 -16.04 -2.40 -9.08
C VAL A 335 -14.68 -1.71 -9.18
N GLU A 336 -14.64 -0.45 -9.62
CA GLU A 336 -13.40 0.35 -9.75
C GLU A 336 -12.63 0.41 -8.42
N SER A 337 -13.35 0.58 -7.30
CA SER A 337 -12.72 0.80 -6.01
C SER A 337 -12.05 -0.44 -5.40
N ILE A 338 -12.43 -1.67 -5.78
CA ILE A 338 -11.78 -2.90 -5.29
C ILE A 338 -10.26 -2.85 -5.49
N GLY A 339 -9.79 -2.35 -6.63
CA GLY A 339 -8.36 -2.27 -6.96
C GLY A 339 -7.57 -1.43 -5.94
N PHE A 340 -8.05 -0.21 -5.64
CA PHE A 340 -7.36 0.65 -4.67
C PHE A 340 -7.57 0.17 -3.22
N LEU A 341 -8.75 -0.36 -2.88
CA LEU A 341 -9.03 -0.88 -1.53
C LEU A 341 -8.12 -2.08 -1.22
N LEU A 342 -7.82 -2.93 -2.20
CA LEU A 342 -6.86 -4.02 -2.10
C LEU A 342 -5.42 -3.51 -1.96
N ALA A 343 -5.02 -2.48 -2.72
CA ALA A 343 -3.71 -1.84 -2.57
C ALA A 343 -3.49 -1.26 -1.16
N MET A 344 -4.45 -0.46 -0.66
CA MET A 344 -4.44 0.06 0.71
C MET A 344 -4.37 -1.06 1.76
N SER A 345 -4.95 -2.23 1.47
CA SER A 345 -4.87 -3.41 2.35
C SER A 345 -3.47 -4.05 2.36
N GLN A 346 -2.73 -4.00 1.26
CA GLN A 346 -1.34 -4.47 1.18
C GLN A 346 -0.38 -3.50 1.90
N ASP A 347 -0.56 -2.19 1.74
CA ASP A 347 0.18 -1.17 2.51
C ASP A 347 -0.04 -1.34 4.02
N SER A 348 -1.30 -1.56 4.40
CA SER A 348 -1.69 -1.74 5.81
C SER A 348 -1.22 -3.07 6.39
N ALA A 349 -1.09 -4.12 5.58
CA ALA A 349 -0.41 -5.34 6.00
C ALA A 349 1.09 -5.08 6.26
N THR A 350 1.75 -4.30 5.38
CA THR A 350 3.17 -3.91 5.56
C THR A 350 3.37 -3.08 6.84
N ALA A 351 2.48 -2.11 7.11
CA ALA A 351 2.43 -1.37 8.37
C ALA A 351 2.17 -2.28 9.59
N THR A 352 1.35 -3.32 9.43
CA THR A 352 1.09 -4.32 10.49
C THR A 352 2.36 -5.11 10.83
N GLU A 353 3.14 -5.53 9.83
CA GLU A 353 4.40 -6.25 10.10
C GLU A 353 5.43 -5.36 10.79
N ARG A 354 5.53 -4.08 10.43
CA ARG A 354 6.41 -3.10 11.10
C ARG A 354 5.97 -2.81 12.55
N HIS A 355 4.67 -2.74 12.81
CA HIS A 355 4.17 -2.56 14.17
C HIS A 355 4.53 -3.78 15.04
N PHE A 356 4.26 -4.99 14.54
CA PHE A 356 4.56 -6.21 15.29
C PHE A 356 6.05 -6.54 15.37
N GLU A 357 6.89 -6.12 14.43
CA GLU A 357 8.36 -6.27 14.56
C GLU A 357 8.90 -5.63 15.86
N VAL A 358 8.36 -4.47 16.28
CA VAL A 358 8.71 -3.83 17.55
C VAL A 358 7.97 -4.47 18.73
N VAL A 359 6.66 -4.75 18.59
CA VAL A 359 5.84 -5.29 19.69
C VAL A 359 6.20 -6.75 20.05
N ASP A 360 6.64 -7.55 19.08
CA ASP A 360 7.10 -8.93 19.28
C ASP A 360 8.55 -9.02 19.79
N THR A 361 9.34 -7.95 19.69
CA THR A 361 10.76 -7.95 20.11
C THR A 361 10.85 -8.40 21.57
N PRO A 362 11.64 -9.45 21.91
CA PRO A 362 11.74 -9.96 23.28
C PRO A 362 12.13 -8.85 24.26
N LEU A 363 11.36 -8.73 25.34
CA LEU A 363 11.80 -7.94 26.48
C LEU A 363 12.99 -8.66 27.15
N PRO A 364 13.90 -7.92 27.81
CA PRO A 364 14.81 -8.53 28.77
C PRO A 364 13.98 -9.34 29.77
N ARG A 365 14.45 -10.53 30.14
CA ARG A 365 13.90 -11.17 31.34
C ARG A 365 14.23 -10.26 32.51
N ASP A 366 13.26 -9.97 33.36
CA ASP A 366 13.54 -9.37 34.66
C ASP A 366 14.52 -10.31 35.39
N THR A 367 15.79 -9.92 35.44
CA THR A 367 16.74 -10.51 36.38
C THR A 367 16.26 -10.09 37.76
N ALA A 368 15.44 -10.95 38.37
CA ALA A 368 15.02 -10.79 39.75
C ALA A 368 16.27 -10.50 40.58
N LEU A 369 16.36 -9.29 41.12
CA LEU A 369 17.49 -8.85 41.93
C LEU A 369 17.71 -9.89 43.02
N PRO A 370 18.92 -10.47 43.17
CA PRO A 370 19.21 -11.38 44.26
C PRO A 370 18.84 -10.70 45.57
N ARG A 371 17.90 -11.30 46.32
CA ARG A 371 17.42 -10.71 47.59
C ARG A 371 18.46 -10.83 48.71
N ASP A 372 19.54 -11.56 48.45
CA ASP A 372 20.55 -11.97 49.41
C ASP A 372 21.79 -11.06 49.34
N ALA A 373 21.55 -9.75 49.51
CA ALA A 373 22.59 -8.72 49.66
C ALA A 373 22.39 -7.89 50.95
N ALA A 374 21.70 -8.46 51.94
CA ALA A 374 21.29 -7.80 53.18
C ALA A 374 21.36 -8.72 54.42
N ALA A 375 22.35 -9.62 54.47
CA ALA A 375 22.45 -10.64 55.54
C ALA A 375 23.88 -10.98 56.02
N THR A 376 24.94 -10.34 55.51
CA THR A 376 26.33 -10.63 55.93
C THR A 376 27.19 -9.36 55.98
N ASP A 377 26.99 -8.53 57.02
CA ASP A 377 28.04 -7.65 57.54
C ASP A 377 27.75 -7.38 59.04
N GLY A 378 28.01 -8.41 59.84
CA GLY A 378 27.80 -8.39 61.29
C GLY A 378 28.89 -9.21 61.98
N ALA A 379 29.52 -8.59 62.98
CA ALA A 379 30.58 -9.16 63.83
C ALA A 379 31.92 -9.52 63.16
N THR A 380 32.76 -8.51 62.92
CA THR A 380 34.10 -8.45 63.56
C THR A 380 34.69 -7.03 63.44
N GLY A 381 35.11 -6.40 64.54
CA GLY A 381 35.67 -5.04 64.50
C GLY A 381 35.64 -4.21 65.80
N ALA A 382 35.77 -4.84 66.97
CA ALA A 382 35.67 -4.14 68.26
C ALA A 382 37.03 -3.66 68.79
N ALA A 383 37.45 -2.43 68.48
CA ALA A 383 38.47 -1.69 69.24
C ALA A 383 38.52 -0.19 68.88
N GLY A 384 38.57 0.70 69.89
CA GLY A 384 39.15 2.05 69.74
C GLY A 384 38.23 3.27 69.88
N ARG A 385 38.16 3.80 71.11
CA ARG A 385 38.17 5.23 71.53
C ARG A 385 37.91 6.31 70.43
N GLY A 386 37.03 7.29 70.59
CA GLY A 386 36.19 7.69 71.73
C GLY A 386 36.12 9.21 71.88
N GLY A 387 34.92 9.78 72.12
CA GLY A 387 34.70 11.22 72.32
C GLY A 387 33.21 11.56 72.44
N PRO A 388 32.78 12.33 73.46
CA PRO A 388 31.37 12.69 73.65
C PRO A 388 30.93 13.90 72.82
N ALA A 389 29.63 13.99 72.53
CA ALA A 389 29.02 15.11 71.81
C ALA A 389 28.60 16.27 72.73
N PRO A 390 28.47 17.50 72.21
CA PRO A 390 27.65 18.56 72.80
C PRO A 390 26.17 18.40 72.41
N ALA A 391 25.28 18.90 73.26
CA ALA A 391 23.81 18.85 73.10
C ALA A 391 23.24 20.04 72.29
N PRO A 392 21.98 19.98 71.80
CA PRO A 392 21.37 21.04 70.98
C PRO A 392 20.65 22.13 71.79
N GLY A 393 20.45 23.29 71.15
CA GLY A 393 19.52 24.35 71.57
C GLY A 393 20.09 25.77 71.43
N PRO A 394 19.24 26.82 71.49
CA PRO A 394 17.78 26.76 71.52
C PRO A 394 17.16 26.54 70.13
#